data_AF-A0A6S6SB36-F1
#
_entry.id   AF-A0A6S6SB36-F1
#
_cell.length_a   1.000
_cell.length_b   1.000
_cell.length_c   1.000
_cell.angle_alpha   90.00
_cell.angle_beta   90.00
_cell.angle_gamma   90.00
#
_symmetry.space_group_name_H-M   'P 1'
#
loop_
_entity.id
_entity.type
_entity.pdbx_description
1 polymer ?
#
loop_
_entity_poly.entity_id
_entity_poly.type
_entity_poly.pdbx_seq_one_letter_code
_entity_poly.pdbx_strand_id
1 'polypeptide(L)'
;MNSPIRMCISCRNRLIQKSLYRFSVQNEKLILNNKNGRSLYLCQSCLLDKKKEKKINNILENKFKVKEFKETLYLLKEKLVNV
;
A
#
# COMPACT_ATOMS: atom_id res chain seq x y z
N MET A 1 -23.18 -1.45 -9.93
CA MET A 1 -21.84 -1.93 -9.52
C MET A 1 -21.48 -1.33 -8.17
N ASN A 2 -21.45 -2.13 -7.09
CA ASN A 2 -21.00 -1.66 -5.78
C ASN A 2 -19.47 -1.70 -5.72
N SER A 3 -18.82 -0.53 -5.73
CA SER A 3 -17.39 -0.46 -5.47
C SER A 3 -17.14 -0.63 -3.97
N PRO A 4 -16.43 -1.67 -3.54
CA PRO A 4 -16.25 -1.92 -2.12
C PRO A 4 -15.46 -0.81 -1.43
N ILE A 5 -15.83 -0.49 -0.19
CA ILE A 5 -15.04 0.39 0.67
C ILE A 5 -13.93 -0.42 1.34
N ARG A 6 -12.71 0.13 1.33
CA ARG A 6 -11.51 -0.43 1.95
C ARG A 6 -10.86 0.61 2.85
N MET A 7 -10.03 0.16 3.76
CA MET A 7 -9.37 1.01 4.74
C MET A 7 -7.88 1.12 4.41
N CYS A 8 -7.36 2.34 4.36
CA CYS A 8 -5.93 2.57 4.28
C CYS A 8 -5.24 2.05 5.56
N ILE A 9 -4.20 1.24 5.42
CA ILE A 9 -3.50 0.67 6.59
C ILE A 9 -2.75 1.72 7.41
N SER A 10 -2.39 2.86 6.80
CA SER A 10 -1.64 3.93 7.46
C SER A 10 -2.54 4.93 8.18
N CYS A 11 -3.49 5.57 7.47
CA CYS A 11 -4.36 6.60 8.04
C CYS A 11 -5.72 6.10 8.55
N ARG A 12 -6.09 4.84 8.29
CA ARG A 12 -7.39 4.24 8.66
C ARG A 12 -8.62 4.86 7.99
N ASN A 13 -8.45 5.82 7.08
CA ASN A 13 -9.56 6.34 6.27
C ASN A 13 -10.19 5.23 5.43
N ARG A 14 -11.53 5.24 5.38
CA ARG A 14 -12.35 4.36 4.56
C ARG A 14 -12.58 5.03 3.22
N LEU A 15 -12.11 4.41 2.15
CA LEU A 15 -12.16 4.95 0.79
C LEU A 15 -12.66 3.86 -0.17
N ILE A 16 -13.18 4.27 -1.32
CA ILE A 16 -13.59 3.34 -2.36
C ILE A 16 -12.34 2.61 -2.87
N GLN A 17 -12.41 1.28 -3.08
CA GLN A 17 -11.26 0.47 -3.46
C GLN A 17 -10.51 1.03 -4.68
N LYS A 18 -11.21 1.62 -5.65
CA LYS A 18 -10.61 2.22 -6.85
C LYS A 18 -9.70 3.43 -6.57
N SER A 19 -9.83 4.08 -5.41
CA SER A 19 -8.99 5.21 -5.00
C SER A 19 -7.85 4.80 -4.06
N LEU A 20 -7.57 3.50 -3.98
CA LEU A 20 -6.53 2.92 -3.12
C LEU A 20 -5.61 2.04 -3.96
N TYR A 21 -4.32 2.07 -3.65
CA TYR A 21 -3.35 1.13 -4.18
C TYR A 21 -3.49 -0.17 -3.40
N ARG A 22 -3.84 -1.24 -4.13
CA ARG A 22 -3.95 -2.58 -3.58
C ARG A 22 -2.60 -3.26 -3.67
N PHE A 23 -2.14 -3.82 -2.55
CA PHE A 23 -0.99 -4.69 -2.53
C PHE A 23 -1.36 -6.06 -1.97
N SER A 24 -0.55 -7.06 -2.28
CA SER A 24 -0.53 -8.35 -1.58
C SER A 24 0.88 -8.61 -1.05
N VAL A 25 0.98 -9.55 -0.11
CA VAL A 25 2.26 -10.10 0.33
C VAL A 25 2.39 -11.51 -0.20
N GLN A 26 3.51 -11.81 -0.87
CA GLN A 26 3.86 -13.16 -1.30
C GLN A 26 5.36 -13.38 -1.07
N ASN A 27 5.73 -14.49 -0.44
CA ASN A 27 7.12 -14.83 -0.14
C ASN A 27 7.89 -13.66 0.50
N GLU A 28 7.28 -13.01 1.50
CA GLU A 28 7.82 -11.83 2.19
C GLU A 28 8.07 -10.60 1.29
N LYS A 29 7.51 -10.57 0.08
CA LYS A 29 7.60 -9.45 -0.88
C LYS A 29 6.27 -8.72 -1.02
N LEU A 30 6.35 -7.39 -1.19
CA LEU A 30 5.19 -6.55 -1.49
C LEU A 30 4.94 -6.51 -3.00
N ILE A 31 3.76 -6.96 -3.42
CA ILE A 31 3.37 -6.98 -4.83
C ILE A 31 2.19 -6.03 -5.06
N LEU A 32 2.33 -5.13 -6.02
CA LEU A 32 1.29 -4.18 -6.42
C LEU A 32 0.23 -4.86 -7.31
N ASN A 33 -1.05 -4.58 -7.05
CA ASN A 33 -2.22 -4.99 -7.84
C ASN A 33 -2.42 -6.51 -8.05
N ASN A 34 -1.77 -7.35 -7.26
CA ASN A 34 -2.01 -8.78 -7.30
C ASN A 34 -3.38 -9.15 -6.73
N LYS A 35 -4.07 -10.08 -7.40
CA LYS A 35 -5.40 -10.55 -6.99
C LYS A 35 -5.36 -11.68 -5.96
N ASN A 36 -4.21 -12.30 -5.76
CA ASN A 36 -4.06 -13.47 -4.92
C ASN A 36 -3.55 -13.12 -3.51
N GLY A 37 -4.08 -13.81 -2.50
CA GLY A 37 -3.65 -13.68 -1.10
C GLY A 37 -4.22 -12.48 -0.36
N ARG A 38 -3.69 -12.24 0.85
CA ARG A 38 -4.17 -11.18 1.75
C ARG A 38 -3.83 -9.80 1.18
N SER A 39 -4.87 -9.02 0.92
CA SER A 39 -4.71 -7.66 0.39
C SER A 39 -4.53 -6.65 1.50
N LEU A 40 -3.69 -5.65 1.25
CA LEU A 40 -3.58 -4.43 2.03
C LEU A 40 -3.72 -3.22 1.10
N TYR A 41 -4.13 -2.08 1.67
CA TYR A 41 -4.48 -0.90 0.89
C TYR A 41 -3.78 0.34 1.44
N LEU A 42 -3.19 1.14 0.56
CA LEU A 42 -2.63 2.45 0.88
C LEU A 42 -3.28 3.51 -0.02
N CYS A 43 -3.58 4.68 0.55
CA CYS A 43 -4.03 5.84 -0.22
C CYS A 43 -2.82 6.64 -0.73
N GLN A 44 -3.02 7.34 -1.84
CA GLN A 44 -2.00 8.20 -2.45
C GLN A 44 -1.40 9.21 -1.46
N SER A 45 -2.25 9.88 -0.66
CA SER A 45 -1.79 10.86 0.32
C SER A 45 -0.82 10.27 1.35
N CYS A 46 -1.01 9.02 1.77
CA CYS A 46 -0.07 8.35 2.68
C CYS A 46 1.20 7.87 1.97
N LEU A 47 1.12 7.51 0.69
CA LEU A 47 2.30 7.12 -0.09
C LEU A 47 3.23 8.32 -0.34
N LEU A 48 2.66 9.51 -0.56
CA LEU A 48 3.43 10.73 -0.85
C LEU A 48 3.86 11.51 0.41
N ASP A 49 3.25 11.24 1.56
CA ASP A 49 3.61 11.90 2.82
C ASP A 49 4.86 11.25 3.45
N LYS A 50 6.00 11.94 3.34
CA LYS A 50 7.27 11.52 3.97
C LYS A 50 7.16 11.29 5.48
N LYS A 51 6.27 11.99 6.19
CA LYS A 51 6.06 11.79 7.64
C LYS A 51 5.40 10.44 7.95
N LYS A 52 4.71 9.82 6.98
CA LYS A 52 4.07 8.51 7.14
C LYS A 52 4.97 7.34 6.74
N GLU A 53 6.11 7.59 6.10
CA GLU A 53 6.98 6.55 5.56
C GLU A 53 7.44 5.57 6.65
N LYS A 54 7.98 6.08 7.75
CA LYS A 54 8.40 5.25 8.90
C LYS A 54 7.26 4.38 9.44
N LYS A 55 6.04 4.92 9.50
CA LYS A 55 4.86 4.18 9.95
C LYS A 55 4.49 3.07 8.97
N ILE A 56 4.52 3.35 7.66
CA ILE A 56 4.20 2.38 6.61
C ILE A 56 5.21 1.23 6.66
N ASN A 57 6.51 1.54 6.71
CA ASN A 57 7.59 0.55 6.78
C ASN A 57 7.41 -0.35 8.01
N ASN A 58 7.17 0.25 9.19
CA ASN A 58 6.94 -0.50 10.43
C ASN A 58 5.72 -1.43 10.33
N ILE A 59 4.63 -1.00 9.69
CA ILE A 59 3.46 -1.86 9.48
C ILE A 59 3.81 -3.03 8.55
N LEU A 60 4.51 -2.77 7.44
CA LEU A 60 4.89 -3.80 6.47
C LEU A 60 5.83 -4.84 7.09
N GLU A 61 6.89 -4.40 7.76
CA GLU A 61 7.88 -5.26 8.39
C GLU A 61 7.28 -6.05 9.57
N ASN A 62 6.65 -5.35 10.52
CA ASN A 62 6.29 -5.99 11.79
C ASN A 62 4.93 -6.68 11.76
N LYS A 63 3.94 -6.11 11.07
CA LYS A 63 2.58 -6.66 11.02
C LYS A 63 2.37 -7.61 9.84
N PHE A 64 2.96 -7.30 8.69
CA PHE A 64 2.79 -8.10 7.47
C PHE A 64 4.00 -8.96 7.13
N LYS A 65 5.09 -8.87 7.90
CA LYS A 65 6.31 -9.68 7.74
C LYS A 65 6.91 -9.58 6.34
N VAL A 66 6.87 -8.37 5.77
CA VAL A 66 7.43 -8.07 4.46
C VAL A 66 8.88 -7.62 4.61
N LYS A 67 9.80 -8.30 3.93
CA LYS A 67 11.23 -7.96 3.89
C LYS A 67 11.57 -7.13 2.65
N GLU A 68 10.90 -7.40 1.54
CA GLU A 68 11.17 -6.77 0.24
C GLU A 68 9.99 -5.89 -0.18
N PHE A 69 10.05 -4.59 0.08
CA PHE A 69 8.99 -3.64 -0.29
C PHE A 69 9.47 -2.26 -0.72
N LYS A 70 10.69 -1.86 -0.35
CA LYS A 70 11.21 -0.50 -0.56
C LYS A 70 11.22 -0.12 -2.03
N GLU A 71 11.72 -1.02 -2.89
CA GLU A 71 11.74 -0.81 -4.34
C GLU A 71 10.34 -0.69 -4.92
N THR A 72 9.41 -1.59 -4.57
CA THR A 72 8.00 -1.52 -5.00
C THR A 72 7.37 -0.18 -4.64
N LEU A 73 7.60 0.30 -3.40
CA LEU A 73 7.07 1.60 -2.97
C LEU A 73 7.75 2.77 -3.68
N TYR A 74 9.06 2.72 -3.89
CA TYR A 74 9.82 3.74 -4.60
C TYR A 74 9.32 3.90 -6.05
N LEU A 75 9.28 2.80 -6.80
CA LEU A 75 8.81 2.80 -8.19
C LEU A 75 7.36 3.28 -8.32
N LEU A 76 6.51 2.96 -7.35
CA LEU A 76 5.15 3.49 -7.32
C LEU A 76 5.16 5.00 -7.07
N LYS A 77 5.88 5.50 -6.06
CA LYS A 77 5.95 6.93 -5.75
C LYS A 77 6.47 7.73 -6.93
N GLU A 78 7.51 7.28 -7.61
CA GLU A 78 8.06 7.93 -8.82
C GLU A 78 6.99 8.07 -9.92
N LYS A 79 6.21 7.01 -10.16
CA LYS A 79 5.08 7.06 -11.11
C LYS A 79 3.95 7.99 -10.68
N LEU A 80 3.84 8.36 -9.41
CA LEU A 80 2.79 9.26 -8.92
C LEU A 80 3.19 10.73 -8.96
N VAL A 81 4.49 11.01 -9.01
CA VAL A 81 5.04 12.37 -9.09
C VAL A 81 5.25 12.80 -10.54
N ASN A 82 5.52 11.85 -11.45
CA ASN A 82 5.81 12.11 -12.85
C ASN A 82 4.58 11.93 -13.79
N VAL A 83 3.37 12.13 -13.26
CA VAL A 83 2.10 12.06 -14.00
C VAL A 83 1.42 13.42 -14.00
#